data_AF-A0A936KCT4-F1
#
_entry.id   AF-A0A936KCT4-F1
#
_cell.length_a   1.000
_cell.length_b   1.000
_cell.length_c   1.000
_cell.angle_alpha   90.00
_cell.angle_beta   90.00
_cell.angle_gamma   90.00
#
_symmetry.space_group_name_H-M   'P 1'
#
loop_
_entity.id
_entity.type
_entity.pdbx_description
1 polymer ?
#
loop_
_entity_poly.entity_id
_entity_poly.type
_entity_poly.pdbx_seq_one_letter_code
_entity_poly.pdbx_strand_id
1 'polypeptide(L)'
;MYEIWLMLVIVYELALSIWPWLLALAVLWLLLLMLARGGRAAWRPCLPKAAMLGALLGVLIFFVTPVWNKSGLGEMKYWVDWANLAGIAVAWAVAGTLFAWPLLTWIRKSRRAA
;
A
#
# COMPACT_ATOMS: atom_id res chain seq x y z
N MET A 1 -18.22 17.44 -9.94
CA MET A 1 -17.08 18.28 -9.54
C MET A 1 -16.99 18.47 -8.02
N TYR A 2 -18.12 18.67 -7.31
CA TYR A 2 -18.13 18.76 -5.83
C TYR A 2 -17.64 17.48 -5.13
N GLU A 3 -18.08 16.31 -5.59
CA GLU A 3 -17.77 15.03 -4.94
C GLU A 3 -16.27 14.67 -4.94
N ILE A 4 -15.54 14.99 -6.02
CA ILE A 4 -14.09 14.76 -6.11
C ILE A 4 -13.34 15.72 -5.18
N TRP A 5 -13.78 16.98 -5.13
CA TRP A 5 -13.21 17.96 -4.19
C TRP A 5 -13.44 17.54 -2.74
N LEU A 6 -14.64 17.09 -2.40
CA LEU A 6 -14.94 16.57 -1.07
C LEU A 6 -14.09 15.34 -0.74
N MET A 7 -13.94 14.41 -1.68
CA MET A 7 -13.10 13.23 -1.52
C MET A 7 -11.63 13.59 -1.25
N LEU A 8 -11.05 14.54 -1.97
CA LEU A 8 -9.69 15.01 -1.74
C LEU A 8 -9.52 15.68 -0.38
N VAL A 9 -10.50 16.46 0.06
CA VAL A 9 -10.51 17.09 1.38
C VAL A 9 -10.56 16.03 2.48
N ILE A 10 -11.41 15.01 2.34
CA ILE A 10 -11.46 13.89 3.30
C ILE A 10 -10.11 13.17 3.37
N VAL A 11 -9.48 12.90 2.24
CA VAL A 11 -8.14 12.28 2.20
C VAL A 11 -7.11 13.15 2.91
N TYR A 12 -7.13 14.46 2.69
CA TYR A 12 -6.22 15.40 3.35
C TYR A 12 -6.44 15.48 4.86
N GLU A 13 -7.68 15.60 5.31
CA GLU A 13 -8.03 15.62 6.74
C GLU A 13 -7.68 14.30 7.44
N LEU A 14 -7.95 13.17 6.79
CA LEU A 14 -7.53 11.86 7.28
C LEU A 14 -6.01 11.78 7.39
N ALA A 15 -5.28 12.19 6.35
CA ALA A 15 -3.82 12.19 6.35
C ALA A 15 -3.25 13.07 7.48
N LEU A 16 -3.85 14.24 7.73
CA LEU A 16 -3.51 15.07 8.89
C LEU A 16 -3.86 14.39 10.20
N SER A 17 -4.96 13.65 10.31
CA SER A 17 -5.32 12.93 11.54
C SER A 17 -4.31 11.83 11.88
N ILE A 18 -3.77 11.14 10.87
CA ILE A 18 -2.83 10.02 11.04
C ILE A 18 -1.37 10.38 10.71
N TRP A 19 -1.04 11.67 10.61
CA TRP A 19 0.27 12.14 10.17
C TRP A 19 1.48 11.54 10.92
N PRO A 20 1.43 11.27 12.24
CA PRO A 20 2.58 10.67 12.93
C PRO A 20 2.85 9.24 12.46
N TRP A 21 1.79 8.49 12.14
CA TRP A 21 1.88 7.14 11.59
C TRP A 21 2.42 7.15 10.17
N LEU A 22 2.00 8.11 9.34
CA LEU A 22 2.55 8.30 8.00
C LEU A 22 4.05 8.62 8.05
N LEU A 23 4.46 9.49 8.98
CA LEU A 23 5.87 9.79 9.20
C LEU A 23 6.66 8.55 9.67
N ALA A 24 6.13 7.79 10.63
CA ALA A 24 6.77 6.57 11.11
C ALA A 24 6.94 5.54 9.98
N LEU A 25 5.92 5.38 9.13
CA LEU A 25 5.97 4.53 7.93
C LEU A 25 7.01 5.03 6.93
N ALA A 26 7.10 6.33 6.70
CA ALA A 26 8.11 6.92 5.82
C ALA A 26 9.54 6.66 6.34
N VAL A 27 9.76 6.83 7.65
CA VAL A 27 11.06 6.52 8.29
C VAL A 27 11.38 5.04 8.15
N LEU A 28 10.43 4.16 8.46
CA LEU A 28 10.60 2.71 8.30
C LEU A 28 10.97 2.35 6.86
N TRP A 29 10.29 2.95 5.88
CA TRP A 29 10.57 2.73 4.46
C TRP A 29 11.99 3.14 4.10
N LEU A 30 12.45 4.32 4.55
CA LEU A 30 13.83 4.78 4.33
C LEU A 30 14.85 3.84 4.97
N LEU A 31 14.60 3.35 6.19
CA LEU A 31 15.47 2.37 6.85
C LEU A 31 15.58 1.08 6.03
N LEU A 32 14.45 0.56 5.52
CA LEU A 32 14.46 -0.62 4.65
C LEU A 32 15.26 -0.38 3.37
N LEU A 33 15.11 0.79 2.73
CA LEU A 33 15.90 1.16 1.57
C LEU A 33 17.40 1.19 1.90
N MET A 34 17.78 1.75 3.06
CA MET A 34 19.17 1.79 3.53
C MET A 34 19.75 0.38 3.71
N LEU A 35 19.01 -0.53 4.35
CA LEU A 35 19.41 -1.92 4.54
C LEU A 35 19.58 -2.68 3.21
N ALA A 36 18.74 -2.33 2.23
CA ALA A 36 18.75 -2.90 0.89
C ALA A 36 19.82 -2.34 -0.07
N ARG A 37 20.53 -1.23 0.27
CA ARG A 37 21.48 -0.53 -0.65
C ARG A 37 22.56 -1.43 -1.25
N GLY A 38 23.10 -2.36 -0.46
CA GLY A 38 24.15 -3.30 -0.91
C GLY A 38 23.64 -4.46 -1.78
N GLY A 39 22.32 -4.59 -1.94
CA GLY A 39 21.69 -5.71 -2.63
C GLY A 39 21.37 -5.44 -4.10
N ARG A 40 22.01 -4.48 -4.79
CA ARG A 40 21.62 -4.00 -6.16
C ARG A 40 21.25 -5.10 -7.15
N ALA A 41 21.97 -6.22 -7.17
CA ALA A 41 21.67 -7.38 -8.03
C ALA A 41 20.33 -8.09 -7.71
N ALA A 42 19.82 -7.94 -6.50
CA ALA A 42 18.55 -8.50 -6.02
C ALA A 42 17.34 -7.58 -6.23
N TRP A 43 17.52 -6.30 -6.60
CA TRP A 43 16.41 -5.36 -6.74
C TRP A 43 15.44 -5.76 -7.86
N ARG A 44 15.93 -6.00 -9.08
CA ARG A 44 15.08 -6.41 -10.21
C ARG A 44 14.38 -7.76 -9.95
N PRO A 45 15.06 -8.83 -9.50
CA PRO A 45 14.41 -10.11 -9.26
C PRO A 45 13.38 -10.13 -8.12
N CYS A 46 13.49 -9.20 -7.15
CA CYS A 46 12.55 -9.12 -6.03
C CYS A 46 11.29 -8.30 -6.35
N LEU A 47 11.32 -7.46 -7.39
CA LEU A 47 10.19 -6.61 -7.75
C LEU A 47 8.91 -7.39 -8.10
N PRO A 48 8.93 -8.47 -8.92
CA PRO A 48 7.71 -9.23 -9.21
C PRO A 48 7.08 -9.87 -7.98
N LYS A 49 7.91 -10.36 -7.05
CA LYS A 49 7.43 -10.93 -5.78
C LYS A 49 6.84 -9.86 -4.87
N ALA A 50 7.47 -8.69 -4.78
CA ALA A 50 6.93 -7.56 -4.02
C ALA A 50 5.60 -7.07 -4.60
N ALA A 51 5.52 -6.94 -5.93
CA ALA A 51 4.29 -6.58 -6.62
C ALA A 51 3.18 -7.61 -6.41
N MET A 52 3.50 -8.91 -6.43
CA MET A 52 2.54 -9.97 -6.10
C MET A 52 2.01 -9.84 -4.67
N LEU A 53 2.89 -9.61 -3.68
CA LEU A 53 2.48 -9.41 -2.29
C LEU A 53 1.60 -8.16 -2.13
N GLY A 54 1.97 -7.06 -2.79
CA GLY A 54 1.15 -5.85 -2.83
C GLY A 54 -0.21 -6.11 -3.46
N ALA A 55 -0.25 -6.79 -4.61
CA ALA A 55 -1.50 -7.14 -5.27
C ALA A 55 -2.41 -8.00 -4.40
N LEU A 56 -1.86 -9.02 -3.71
CA LEU A 56 -2.60 -9.84 -2.76
C LEU A 56 -3.18 -9.01 -1.61
N LEU A 57 -2.39 -8.07 -1.08
CA LEU A 57 -2.86 -7.13 -0.06
C LEU A 57 -3.99 -6.23 -0.59
N GLY A 58 -3.87 -5.71 -1.81
CA GLY A 58 -4.91 -4.92 -2.45
C GLY A 58 -6.22 -5.68 -2.62
N VAL A 59 -6.15 -6.93 -3.11
CA VAL A 59 -7.31 -7.83 -3.24
C VAL A 59 -7.95 -8.08 -1.87
N LEU A 60 -7.15 -8.36 -0.84
CA LEU A 60 -7.66 -8.55 0.52
C LEU A 60 -8.39 -7.29 1.01
N ILE A 61 -7.77 -6.12 0.86
CA ILE A 61 -8.35 -4.83 1.28
C ILE A 61 -9.64 -4.52 0.52
N PHE A 62 -9.71 -4.84 -0.78
CA PHE A 62 -10.93 -4.67 -1.58
C PHE A 62 -12.14 -5.40 -0.98
N PHE A 63 -11.95 -6.63 -0.49
CA PHE A 63 -13.04 -7.40 0.14
C PHE A 63 -13.28 -7.05 1.61
N VAL A 64 -12.24 -6.66 2.34
CA VAL A 64 -12.33 -6.34 3.77
C VAL A 64 -12.91 -4.94 4.02
N THR A 65 -12.64 -3.98 3.14
CA THR A 65 -13.09 -2.58 3.31
C THR A 65 -14.61 -2.44 3.45
N PRO A 66 -15.45 -3.11 2.63
CA PRO A 66 -16.91 -3.07 2.81
C PRO A 66 -17.34 -3.64 4.17
N VAL A 67 -16.74 -4.76 4.59
CA VAL A 67 -17.04 -5.44 5.86
C VAL A 67 -16.76 -4.54 7.06
N TRP A 68 -15.63 -3.82 7.07
CA TRP A 68 -15.31 -2.87 8.13
C TRP A 68 -16.27 -1.68 8.21
N ASN A 69 -16.82 -1.27 7.07
CA ASN A 69 -17.84 -0.20 7.02
C ASN A 69 -19.26 -0.71 7.26
N LYS A 70 -19.45 -2.01 7.59
CA LYS A 70 -20.75 -2.66 7.74
C LYS A 70 -21.64 -2.53 6.50
N SER A 71 -21.01 -2.43 5.32
CA SER A 71 -21.66 -2.35 4.02
C SER A 71 -21.39 -3.60 3.19
N GLY A 72 -22.35 -3.97 2.34
CA GLY A 72 -22.18 -5.05 1.37
C GLY A 72 -21.72 -4.54 0.00
N LEU A 73 -21.04 -5.38 -0.79
CA LEU A 73 -20.74 -5.07 -2.20
C LEU A 73 -22.02 -4.82 -3.03
N GLY A 74 -23.15 -5.39 -2.62
CA GLY A 74 -24.47 -5.16 -3.24
C GLY A 74 -25.05 -3.76 -2.99
N GLU A 75 -24.47 -2.97 -2.09
CA GLU A 75 -24.91 -1.60 -1.80
C GLU A 75 -24.22 -0.55 -2.68
N MET A 76 -23.19 -0.95 -3.45
CA MET A 76 -22.40 -0.09 -4.34
C MET A 76 -23.20 0.26 -5.60
N LYS A 77 -24.17 1.17 -5.46
CA LYS A 77 -25.11 1.56 -6.53
C LYS A 77 -24.52 2.58 -7.50
N TYR A 78 -23.50 3.33 -7.09
CA TYR A 78 -22.88 4.37 -7.91
C TYR A 78 -21.47 3.97 -8.34
N TRP A 79 -21.07 4.38 -9.55
CA TRP A 79 -19.73 4.11 -10.08
C TRP A 79 -18.62 4.74 -9.21
N VAL A 80 -18.94 5.83 -8.51
CA VAL A 80 -18.03 6.53 -7.60
C VAL A 80 -17.68 5.64 -6.39
N ASP A 81 -18.63 4.83 -5.91
CA ASP A 81 -18.40 3.91 -4.79
C ASP A 81 -17.38 2.83 -5.19
N TRP A 82 -17.53 2.30 -6.40
CA TRP A 82 -16.56 1.36 -6.99
C TRP A 82 -15.19 2.01 -7.20
N ALA A 83 -15.14 3.25 -7.69
CA ALA A 83 -13.89 3.99 -7.88
C ALA A 83 -13.17 4.25 -6.54
N ASN A 84 -13.91 4.59 -5.49
CA ASN A 84 -13.36 4.78 -4.15
C ASN A 84 -12.82 3.47 -3.56
N LEU A 85 -13.59 2.38 -3.65
CA LEU A 85 -13.14 1.07 -3.18
C LEU A 85 -11.88 0.59 -3.91
N ALA A 86 -11.86 0.76 -5.24
CA ALA A 86 -10.69 0.46 -6.06
C ALA A 86 -9.49 1.36 -5.68
N GLY A 87 -9.73 2.65 -5.44
CA GLY A 87 -8.71 3.60 -5.01
C GLY A 87 -8.04 3.18 -3.70
N ILE A 88 -8.83 2.77 -2.70
CA ILE A 88 -8.33 2.25 -1.42
C ILE A 88 -7.51 0.98 -1.66
N ALA A 89 -8.04 0.01 -2.41
CA ALA A 89 -7.34 -1.24 -2.71
C ALA A 89 -5.99 -1.01 -3.42
N VAL A 90 -5.95 -0.10 -4.41
CA VAL A 90 -4.72 0.27 -5.13
C VAL A 90 -3.72 0.96 -4.20
N ALA A 91 -4.18 1.89 -3.35
CA ALA A 91 -3.30 2.57 -2.39
C ALA A 91 -2.60 1.57 -1.46
N TRP A 92 -3.33 0.59 -0.94
CA TRP A 92 -2.77 -0.48 -0.11
C TRP A 92 -1.85 -1.42 -0.90
N ALA A 93 -2.17 -1.74 -2.15
CA ALA A 93 -1.31 -2.56 -2.99
C ALA A 93 0.04 -1.89 -3.29
N VAL A 94 0.01 -0.58 -3.59
CA VAL A 94 1.21 0.23 -3.81
C VAL A 94 2.03 0.31 -2.52
N ALA A 95 1.39 0.61 -1.38
CA ALA A 95 2.07 0.62 -0.09
C ALA A 95 2.72 -0.73 0.21
N GLY A 96 1.98 -1.84 0.12
CA GLY A 96 2.50 -3.19 0.33
C GLY A 96 3.71 -3.50 -0.55
N THR A 97 3.66 -3.11 -1.83
CA THR A 97 4.78 -3.26 -2.76
C THR A 97 5.99 -2.43 -2.34
N LEU A 98 5.79 -1.16 -1.97
CA LEU A 98 6.85 -0.23 -1.58
C LEU A 98 7.62 -0.69 -0.34
N PHE A 99 6.95 -1.34 0.62
CA PHE A 99 7.59 -1.91 1.81
C PHE A 99 8.17 -3.31 1.55
N ALA A 100 7.44 -4.18 0.85
CA ALA A 100 7.90 -5.54 0.57
C ALA A 100 9.15 -5.56 -0.32
N TRP A 101 9.30 -4.60 -1.24
CA TRP A 101 10.43 -4.59 -2.16
C TRP A 101 11.80 -4.42 -1.47
N PRO A 102 12.05 -3.36 -0.69
CA PRO A 102 13.31 -3.23 0.04
C PRO A 102 13.47 -4.32 1.12
N LEU A 103 12.38 -4.79 1.74
CA LEU A 103 12.44 -5.90 2.70
C LEU A 103 12.95 -7.20 2.05
N LEU A 104 12.36 -7.60 0.93
CA LEU A 104 12.74 -8.83 0.21
C LEU A 104 14.16 -8.75 -0.35
N THR A 105 14.59 -7.57 -0.80
CA THR A 105 15.97 -7.38 -1.28
C THR A 105 16.98 -7.48 -0.14
N TRP A 106 16.67 -6.94 1.04
CA TRP A 106 17.49 -7.11 2.24
C TRP A 106 17.56 -8.56 2.70
N ILE A 107 16.43 -9.27 2.79
CA ILE A 107 16.39 -10.70 3.17
C ILE A 107 17.20 -11.56 2.18
N ARG A 108 17.11 -11.28 0.88
CA ARG A 108 17.88 -12.01 -0.13
C ARG A 108 19.38 -11.71 -0.04
N LYS A 109 19.76 -10.48 0.30
CA LYS A 109 21.15 -10.08 0.55
C LYS A 109 21.71 -10.81 1.78
N SER A 110 20.99 -10.80 2.90
CA SER A 110 21.47 -11.44 4.14
C SER A 110 21.68 -12.94 3.97
N ARG A 111 20.79 -13.62 3.24
CA ARG A 111 20.95 -15.06 2.90
C ARG A 111 22.12 -15.38 1.96
N ARG A 112 22.68 -14.40 1.26
CA ARG A 112 23.87 -14.60 0.41
C ARG A 112 25.19 -14.34 1.15
N ALA A 113 25.11 -13.68 2.30
CA ALA A 113 26.27 -13.31 3.12
C ALA A 113 26.51 -14.30 4.28
N ALA A 114 25.55 -15.18 4.56
CA ALA A 114 25.65 -16.32 5.45
C ALA A 114 25.95 -17.59 4.65
#